data_AF-A0A7X7N0Z6-F1
#
_entry.id   AF-A0A7X7N0Z6-F1
#
_cell.length_a   1.000
_cell.length_b   1.000
_cell.length_c   1.000
_cell.angle_alpha   90.00
_cell.angle_beta   90.00
_cell.angle_gamma   90.00
#
_symmetry.space_group_name_H-M   'P 1'
#
loop_
_entity.id
_entity.type
_entity.pdbx_description
1 polymer ?
#
loop_
_entity_poly.entity_id
_entity_poly.type
_entity_poly.pdbx_seq_one_letter_code
_entity_poly.pdbx_strand_id
1 'polypeptide(L)'
;MSETQISKEIADFVRKNYPQIRFTRLQCGLAKGWRGGVIKLAEEGWPDYIGYLPDGRFIGIEIKDPGGTTTKARKVKQAARGSDIIAAGGVYMVLTSVEDASKKIGELANGL
;
A
#
# COMPACT_ATOMS: atom_id res chain seq x y z
N MET A 1 -9.81 -10.24 13.26
CA MET A 1 -9.28 -10.51 11.91
C MET A 1 -7.82 -10.07 11.91
N SER A 2 -6.90 -10.80 11.29
CA SER A 2 -5.48 -10.39 11.26
C SER A 2 -5.23 -9.33 10.20
N GLU A 3 -4.20 -8.49 10.38
CA GLU A 3 -3.77 -7.47 9.41
C GLU A 3 -3.51 -8.07 8.02
N THR A 4 -2.98 -9.30 7.96
CA THR A 4 -2.76 -10.01 6.69
C THR A 4 -4.07 -10.39 5.98
N GLN A 5 -5.11 -10.76 6.74
CA GLN A 5 -6.44 -11.05 6.19
C GLN A 5 -7.10 -9.76 5.68
N ILE A 6 -7.09 -8.69 6.47
CA ILE A 6 -7.60 -7.36 6.08
C ILE A 6 -6.89 -6.89 4.80
N SER A 7 -5.57 -7.02 4.76
CA SER A 7 -4.75 -6.64 3.61
C SER A 7 -5.16 -7.36 2.33
N LYS A 8 -5.39 -8.67 2.44
CA LYS A 8 -5.84 -9.49 1.31
C LYS A 8 -7.25 -9.11 0.87
N GLU A 9 -8.20 -8.96 1.79
CA GLU A 9 -9.59 -8.62 1.48
C GLU A 9 -9.71 -7.27 0.76
N ILE A 10 -8.97 -6.25 1.24
CA ILE A 10 -8.88 -4.95 0.58
C ILE A 10 -8.31 -5.10 -0.82
N ALA A 11 -7.18 -5.80 -0.98
CA ALA A 11 -6.55 -5.95 -2.28
C ALA A 11 -7.45 -6.70 -3.28
N ASP A 12 -8.11 -7.77 -2.85
CA ASP A 12 -9.02 -8.55 -3.69
C ASP A 12 -10.27 -7.74 -4.06
N PHE A 13 -10.80 -6.95 -3.13
CA PHE A 13 -11.88 -6.00 -3.40
C PHE A 13 -11.48 -4.97 -4.46
N VAL A 14 -10.33 -4.32 -4.33
CA VAL A 14 -9.90 -3.29 -5.28
C VAL A 14 -9.66 -3.90 -6.66
N ARG A 15 -9.01 -5.07 -6.75
CA ARG A 15 -8.80 -5.75 -8.04
C ARG A 15 -10.11 -6.13 -8.73
N LYS A 16 -11.09 -6.58 -7.96
CA LYS A 16 -12.38 -7.01 -8.49
C LYS A 16 -13.21 -5.83 -9.02
N ASN A 17 -13.26 -4.74 -8.26
CA ASN A 17 -14.17 -3.63 -8.53
C ASN A 17 -13.53 -2.48 -9.32
N TYR A 18 -12.20 -2.36 -9.28
CA TYR A 18 -11.43 -1.32 -9.96
C TYR A 18 -10.26 -1.95 -10.75
N PRO A 19 -10.53 -2.86 -11.71
CA PRO A 19 -9.49 -3.61 -12.43
C PRO A 19 -8.56 -2.72 -13.28
N GLN A 20 -8.94 -1.47 -13.55
CA GLN A 20 -8.13 -0.46 -14.21
C GLN A 20 -6.99 0.06 -13.32
N ILE A 21 -7.09 -0.08 -11.99
CA ILE A 21 -6.02 0.23 -11.04
C ILE A 21 -5.14 -1.00 -10.89
N ARG A 22 -3.88 -0.92 -11.34
CA ARG A 22 -2.96 -2.05 -11.32
C ARG A 22 -1.93 -1.88 -10.22
N PHE A 23 -1.84 -2.86 -9.32
CA PHE A 23 -0.94 -2.79 -8.17
C PHE A 23 -0.49 -4.18 -7.71
N THR A 24 0.67 -4.23 -7.07
CA THR A 24 1.26 -5.43 -6.50
C THR A 24 1.70 -5.19 -5.06
N ARG A 25 1.80 -6.26 -4.28
CA ARG A 25 2.30 -6.19 -2.91
C ARG A 25 3.81 -5.94 -2.94
N LEU A 26 4.27 -4.98 -2.15
CA LEU A 26 5.68 -4.71 -1.96
C LEU A 26 6.15 -5.29 -0.62
N GLN A 27 7.35 -5.86 -0.62
CA GLN A 27 8.01 -6.34 0.59
C GLN A 27 9.22 -5.45 0.87
N CYS A 28 9.43 -5.11 2.13
CA CYS A 28 10.54 -4.26 2.56
C CYS A 28 11.50 -5.02 3.48
N GLY A 29 12.74 -4.54 3.59
CA GLY A 29 13.73 -5.07 4.53
C GLY A 29 14.51 -6.25 3.97
N LEU A 30 14.64 -7.33 4.75
CA LEU A 30 15.50 -8.47 4.43
C LEU A 30 14.69 -9.77 4.36
N ALA A 31 14.92 -10.57 3.33
CA ALA A 31 14.43 -11.94 3.24
C ALA A 31 15.58 -12.94 3.37
N LYS A 32 15.36 -13.99 4.17
CA LYS A 32 16.31 -15.10 4.31
C LYS A 32 15.97 -16.19 3.30
N GLY A 33 16.90 -16.48 2.41
CA GLY A 33 16.81 -17.60 1.48
C GLY A 33 17.00 -18.94 2.19
N TRP A 34 16.47 -20.00 1.59
CA TRP A 34 16.47 -21.35 2.17
C TRP A 34 17.88 -21.92 2.40
N ARG A 35 18.89 -21.48 1.63
CA ARG A 35 20.32 -21.82 1.83
C ARG A 35 21.08 -20.82 2.73
N GLY A 36 20.39 -19.94 3.44
CA GLY A 36 21.00 -18.98 4.35
C GLY A 36 21.47 -17.66 3.72
N GLY A 37 21.32 -17.49 2.40
CA GLY A 37 21.55 -16.20 1.74
C GLY A 37 20.57 -15.13 2.22
N VAL A 38 20.95 -13.85 2.12
CA VAL A 38 20.10 -12.71 2.47
C VAL A 38 19.81 -11.88 1.24
N ILE A 39 18.53 -11.60 0.98
CA ILE A 39 18.07 -10.73 -0.09
C ILE A 39 17.65 -9.39 0.51
N LYS A 40 18.19 -8.30 -0.02
CA LYS A 40 17.72 -6.94 0.29
C LYS A 40 16.49 -6.65 -0.57
N LEU A 41 15.39 -6.32 0.08
CA LEU A 41 14.13 -5.93 -0.55
C LEU A 41 14.05 -4.40 -0.60
N ALA A 42 12.85 -3.85 -0.80
CA ALA A 42 12.66 -2.41 -0.78
C ALA A 42 13.06 -1.79 0.57
N GLU A 43 13.40 -0.50 0.53
CA GLU A 43 13.72 0.26 1.73
C GLU A 43 12.52 0.33 2.67
N GLU A 44 12.78 0.43 3.97
CA GLU A 44 11.70 0.66 4.93
C GLU A 44 11.00 2.00 4.67
N GLY A 45 9.68 2.01 4.73
CA GLY A 45 8.85 3.21 4.52
C GLY A 45 8.05 3.19 3.23
N TRP A 46 8.33 2.26 2.31
CA TRP A 46 7.42 2.02 1.19
C TRP A 46 6.05 1.49 1.67
N PRO A 47 4.95 1.84 0.97
CA PRO A 47 3.62 1.30 1.25
C PRO A 47 3.52 -0.20 0.98
N ASP A 48 2.54 -0.86 1.62
CA ASP A 48 2.27 -2.29 1.45
C ASP A 48 1.99 -2.71 0.01
N TYR A 49 1.34 -1.85 -0.77
CA TYR A 49 1.14 -2.05 -2.21
C TYR A 49 1.58 -0.83 -3.02
N ILE A 50 2.12 -1.11 -4.21
CA ILE A 50 2.52 -0.10 -5.19
C ILE A 50 1.96 -0.44 -6.56
N GLY A 51 1.72 0.59 -7.38
CA GLY A 51 1.10 0.41 -8.68
C GLY A 51 1.00 1.69 -9.49
N TYR A 52 0.07 1.68 -10.45
CA TYR A 52 -0.28 2.83 -11.26
C TYR A 52 -1.78 2.91 -11.53
N LEU A 53 -2.24 4.15 -11.72
CA LEU A 53 -3.58 4.52 -12.15
C LEU A 53 -3.71 4.49 -13.68
N PRO A 54 -4.93 4.47 -14.23
CA PRO A 54 -5.18 4.49 -15.68
C PRO A 54 -4.58 5.69 -16.40
N ASP A 55 -4.47 6.83 -15.72
CA ASP A 55 -3.86 8.06 -16.24
C ASP A 55 -2.32 8.08 -16.13
N GLY A 56 -1.71 6.98 -15.69
CA GLY A 56 -0.27 6.81 -15.57
C GLY A 56 0.33 7.30 -14.26
N ARG A 57 -0.45 7.90 -13.34
CA ARG A 57 0.07 8.30 -12.02
C ARG A 57 0.45 7.09 -11.19
N PHE A 58 1.52 7.22 -10.41
CA PHE A 58 1.91 6.23 -9.41
C PHE A 58 0.87 6.17 -8.28
N ILE A 59 0.59 4.98 -7.75
CA ILE A 59 -0.21 4.80 -6.53
C ILE A 59 0.52 3.97 -5.48
N GLY A 60 0.54 4.49 -4.25
CA GLY A 60 0.94 3.77 -3.05
C GLY A 60 -0.24 3.55 -2.11
N ILE A 61 -0.45 2.31 -1.66
CA ILE A 61 -1.53 1.93 -0.74
C ILE A 61 -0.92 1.31 0.51
N GLU A 62 -1.09 1.99 1.64
CA GLU A 62 -0.73 1.50 2.96
C GLU A 62 -1.96 0.96 3.67
N ILE A 63 -1.85 -0.21 4.29
CA ILE A 63 -2.95 -0.83 5.03
C ILE A 63 -2.65 -0.72 6.53
N LYS A 64 -3.64 -0.26 7.29
CA LYS A 64 -3.53 -0.16 8.74
C LYS A 64 -4.64 -0.93 9.41
N ASP A 65 -4.24 -1.78 10.36
CA ASP A 65 -5.16 -2.31 11.35
C ASP A 65 -5.61 -1.17 12.29
N PRO A 66 -6.93 -0.97 12.53
CA PRO A 66 -7.44 -0.03 13.52
C PRO A 66 -6.82 -0.17 14.93
N GLY A 67 -6.36 -1.38 15.30
CA GLY A 67 -5.69 -1.65 16.58
C GLY A 67 -4.16 -1.73 16.50
N GLY A 68 -3.56 -1.52 15.33
CA GLY A 68 -2.15 -1.79 15.07
C GLY A 68 -1.18 -0.79 15.72
N THR A 69 -0.23 -1.28 16.51
CA THR A 69 0.90 -0.50 17.04
C THR A 69 2.12 -0.58 16.13
N THR A 70 2.24 0.33 15.16
CA THR A 70 3.50 0.50 14.41
C THR A 70 4.52 1.25 15.26
N THR A 71 5.79 0.84 15.19
CA THR A 71 6.91 1.54 15.86
C THR A 71 7.05 2.98 15.34
N LYS A 72 7.42 3.91 16.22
CA LYS A 72 7.49 5.36 15.90
C LYS A 72 8.41 5.66 14.71
N ALA A 73 9.56 4.99 14.61
CA ALA A 73 10.52 5.19 13.52
C ALA A 73 9.97 4.78 12.15
N ARG A 74 9.25 3.65 12.07
CA ARG A 74 8.61 3.19 10.83
C ARG A 74 7.51 4.15 10.38
N LYS A 75 6.71 4.68 11.33
CA LYS A 75 5.69 5.70 11.03
C LYS A 75 6.28 6.96 10.39
N VAL A 76 7.44 7.43 10.86
CA VAL A 76 8.11 8.62 10.31
C VAL A 76 8.56 8.36 8.87
N LYS A 77 9.20 7.21 8.60
CA LYS A 77 9.63 6.86 7.24
C LYS A 77 8.46 6.69 6.27
N GLN A 78 7.37 6.05 6.72
CA GLN A 78 6.16 5.90 5.92
C GLN A 78 5.49 7.24 5.60
N ALA A 79 5.41 8.14 6.60
CA ALA A 79 4.88 9.49 6.38
C ALA A 79 5.73 10.27 5.37
N ALA A 80 7.06 10.24 5.51
CA ALA A 80 7.97 10.89 4.58
C ALA A 80 7.83 10.35 3.14
N ARG A 81 7.74 9.02 2.98
CA ARG A 81 7.55 8.40 1.66
C ARG A 81 6.18 8.75 1.05
N GLY A 82 5.12 8.77 1.86
CA GLY A 82 3.80 9.19 1.40
C GLY A 82 3.78 10.64 0.91
N SER A 83 4.43 11.56 1.65
CA SER A 83 4.60 12.95 1.23
C SER A 83 5.40 13.08 -0.07
N ASP A 84 6.47 12.29 -0.23
CA ASP A 84 7.30 12.26 -1.44
C ASP A 84 6.49 11.80 -2.67
N ILE A 85 5.73 10.71 -2.54
CA ILE A 85 4.85 10.20 -3.60
C ILE A 85 3.85 11.27 -4.06
N ILE A 86 3.22 11.96 -3.11
CA ILE A 86 2.25 13.02 -3.41
C ILE A 86 2.95 14.21 -4.09
N ALA A 87 4.11 14.64 -3.58
CA ALA A 87 4.88 15.74 -4.15
C ALA A 87 5.34 15.45 -5.60
N ALA A 88 5.60 14.18 -5.91
CA ALA A 88 5.94 13.72 -7.26
C ALA A 88 4.72 13.59 -8.20
N GLY A 89 3.51 13.96 -7.77
CA GLY A 89 2.29 13.87 -8.57
C GLY A 89 1.60 12.50 -8.54
N GLY A 90 2.07 11.59 -7.68
CA GLY A 90 1.42 10.31 -7.42
C GLY A 90 0.27 10.42 -6.41
N VAL A 91 -0.35 9.29 -6.13
CA VAL A 91 -1.39 9.13 -5.12
C VAL A 91 -0.87 8.26 -3.99
N TYR A 92 -1.03 8.70 -2.75
CA TYR A 92 -0.76 7.89 -1.57
C TYR A 92 -2.03 7.80 -0.73
N MET A 93 -2.42 6.58 -0.38
CA MET A 93 -3.62 6.35 0.41
C MET A 93 -3.40 5.37 1.54
N VAL A 94 -4.12 5.58 2.63
CA VAL A 94 -4.17 4.68 3.77
C VAL A 94 -5.55 4.05 3.82
N LEU A 95 -5.62 2.72 3.86
CA LEU A 95 -6.85 1.93 3.92
C LEU A 95 -6.92 1.13 5.22
N THR A 96 -8.10 1.08 5.85
CA THR A 96 -8.29 0.35 7.12
C THR A 96 -9.34 -0.75 7.06
N SER A 97 -10.19 -0.76 6.04
CA SER A 97 -11.20 -1.79 5.80
C SER A 97 -11.63 -1.81 4.33
N VAL A 98 -12.46 -2.79 3.95
CA VAL A 98 -13.06 -2.87 2.62
C VAL A 98 -14.01 -1.69 2.36
N GLU A 99 -14.74 -1.23 3.37
CA GLU A 99 -15.63 -0.06 3.27
C GLU A 99 -14.85 1.23 3.02
N ASP A 100 -13.73 1.40 3.74
CA ASP A 100 -12.81 2.53 3.54
C ASP A 100 -12.18 2.49 2.14
N ALA A 101 -11.81 1.29 1.66
CA ALA A 101 -11.33 1.08 0.30
C ALA A 101 -12.39 1.45 -0.74
N SER A 102 -13.63 0.99 -0.55
CA SER A 102 -14.75 1.30 -1.44
C SER A 102 -14.96 2.81 -1.58
N LYS A 103 -14.97 3.52 -0.45
CA LYS A 103 -15.13 4.97 -0.43
C LYS A 103 -13.97 5.71 -1.11
N LYS A 104 -12.74 5.51 -0.63
CA LYS A 104 -11.58 6.30 -1.08
C LYS A 104 -11.17 5.98 -2.51
N ILE A 105 -11.22 4.70 -2.91
CA ILE A 105 -10.92 4.32 -4.30
C ILE A 105 -12.06 4.78 -5.21
N GLY A 106 -13.31 4.72 -4.77
CA GLY A 106 -14.45 5.22 -5.55
C GLY A 106 -14.34 6.73 -5.84
N GLU A 107 -14.01 7.53 -4.82
CA GLU A 107 -13.75 8.96 -4.96
C GLU A 107 -12.58 9.23 -5.94
N LEU A 108 -11.49 8.48 -5.83
CA LEU A 108 -10.36 8.57 -6.74
C LEU A 108 -10.74 8.20 -8.18
N ALA A 109 -11.48 7.10 -8.37
CA ALA A 109 -11.87 6.59 -9.68
C ALA A 109 -12.87 7.50 -10.40
N ASN A 110 -13.73 8.21 -9.67
CA ASN A 110 -14.66 9.18 -10.25
C ASN A 110 -13.98 10.51 -10.65
N GLY A 111 -12.79 10.78 -10.11
CA GLY A 111 -11.96 11.95 -10.46
C GLY A 111 -10.87 11.66 -11.50
N LEU A 112 -10.80 10.42 -12.00
CA LEU A 112 -9.95 9.97 -13.10
C LEU A 112 -10.70 10.06 -14.43
#